data_AF-A0A1T4XPD7-F1
#
_entry.id   AF-A0A1T4XPD7-F1
#
_cell.length_a   1.000
_cell.length_b   1.000
_cell.length_c   1.000
_cell.angle_alpha   90.00
_cell.angle_beta   90.00
_cell.angle_gamma   90.00
#
_symmetry.space_group_name_H-M   'P 1'
#
loop_
_entity.id
_entity.type
_entity.pdbx_description
1 polymer ?
#
loop_
_entity_poly.entity_id
_entity_poly.type
_entity_poly.pdbx_seq_one_letter_code
_entity_poly.pdbx_strand_id
1 'polypeptide(L)'
;MTEKANLKTLKVRIKDKHKPILERMAFEVNQVWNVANEITANYSDIPIPEVGWLRTNFSAFDLQKDLKRLKAERGFILHSTTVQEVIAAHHKARRQFKTDKLRWRVSGGARRSLGWIPFKVGAAKWKSGQVYFAGHYFKVWDSYGLAQFEFRSGSFSQDA
;
A
#
# COMPACT_ATOMS: atom_id res chain seq x y z
N MET A 1 31.21 -19.63 8.36
CA MET A 1 31.06 -18.66 7.25
C MET A 1 29.57 -18.39 7.10
N THR A 2 29.10 -17.21 7.50
CA THR A 2 27.69 -16.83 7.34
C THR A 2 27.42 -16.61 5.86
N GLU A 3 26.64 -17.49 5.23
CA GLU A 3 26.23 -17.32 3.84
C GLU A 3 25.57 -15.95 3.66
N LYS A 4 26.08 -15.17 2.72
CA LYS A 4 25.52 -13.86 2.38
C LYS A 4 24.19 -14.11 1.67
N ALA A 5 23.08 -13.96 2.40
CA ALA A 5 21.74 -14.07 1.82
C ALA A 5 21.53 -12.96 0.78
N ASN A 6 21.58 -13.32 -0.50
CA ASN A 6 21.32 -12.39 -1.59
C ASN A 6 19.81 -12.14 -1.72
N LEU A 7 19.38 -10.92 -1.40
CA LEU A 7 18.01 -10.49 -1.62
C LEU A 7 17.80 -10.14 -3.09
N LYS A 8 16.89 -10.85 -3.75
CA LYS A 8 16.50 -10.61 -5.15
C LYS A 8 15.04 -10.19 -5.23
N THR A 9 14.78 -9.12 -5.98
CA THR A 9 13.40 -8.72 -6.33
C THR A 9 13.02 -9.42 -7.63
N LEU A 10 11.92 -10.17 -7.61
CA LEU A 10 11.39 -10.86 -8.79
C LEU A 10 10.12 -10.16 -9.26
N LYS A 11 9.95 -10.05 -10.59
CA LYS A 11 8.71 -9.60 -11.22
C LYS A 11 8.05 -10.78 -11.91
N VAL A 12 6.83 -11.11 -11.50
CA VAL A 12 6.09 -12.27 -12.01
C VAL A 12 4.67 -11.86 -12.38
N ARG A 13 4.19 -12.30 -13.55
CA ARG A 13 2.84 -11.98 -14.03
C ARG A 13 1.79 -12.83 -13.32
N ILE A 14 0.71 -12.19 -12.88
CA ILE A 14 -0.46 -12.84 -12.30
C ILE A 14 -1.43 -13.19 -13.41
N LYS A 15 -2.16 -14.30 -13.27
CA LYS A 15 -3.20 -14.68 -14.24
C LYS A 15 -4.38 -13.71 -14.20
N ASP A 16 -4.90 -13.38 -15.37
CA ASP A 16 -5.89 -12.31 -15.57
C ASP A 16 -7.24 -12.58 -14.84
N LYS A 17 -7.54 -13.84 -14.51
CA LYS A 17 -8.72 -14.24 -13.71
C LYS A 17 -8.83 -13.46 -12.38
N HIS A 18 -7.71 -13.06 -11.79
CA HIS A 18 -7.69 -12.37 -10.49
C HIS A 18 -7.88 -10.85 -10.58
N LYS A 19 -8.01 -10.30 -11.80
CA LYS A 19 -8.14 -8.86 -12.04
C LYS A 19 -9.23 -8.18 -11.21
N PRO A 20 -10.48 -8.69 -11.09
CA PRO A 20 -11.53 -7.98 -10.35
C PRO A 20 -11.20 -7.79 -8.85
N ILE A 21 -10.57 -8.79 -8.24
CA ILE A 21 -10.18 -8.74 -6.82
C ILE A 21 -9.02 -7.74 -6.65
N LEU A 22 -8.04 -7.76 -7.55
CA LEU A 22 -6.91 -6.83 -7.52
C LEU A 22 -7.37 -5.39 -7.77
N GLU A 23 -8.32 -5.16 -8.67
CA GLU A 23 -8.89 -3.83 -8.90
C GLU A 23 -9.64 -3.31 -7.67
N ARG A 24 -10.39 -4.18 -6.97
CA ARG A 24 -11.01 -3.82 -5.68
C ARG A 24 -9.97 -3.49 -4.62
N MET A 25 -8.94 -4.32 -4.44
CA MET A 25 -7.86 -4.04 -3.48
C MET A 25 -7.13 -2.73 -3.82
N ALA A 26 -6.86 -2.47 -5.11
CA ALA A 26 -6.25 -1.23 -5.56
C ALA A 26 -7.14 -0.01 -5.29
N PHE A 27 -8.45 -0.12 -5.49
CA PHE A 27 -9.42 0.90 -5.10
C PHE A 27 -9.31 1.20 -3.60
N GLU A 28 -9.35 0.18 -2.76
CA GLU A 28 -9.27 0.31 -1.29
C GLU A 28 -7.94 0.96 -0.86
N VAL A 29 -6.82 0.61 -1.51
CA VAL A 29 -5.51 1.25 -1.26
C VAL A 29 -5.54 2.73 -1.61
N ASN A 30 -6.18 3.10 -2.72
CA ASN A 30 -6.34 4.51 -3.07
C ASN A 30 -7.15 5.26 -2.02
N GLN A 31 -8.16 4.64 -1.40
CA GLN A 31 -8.93 5.27 -0.33
C GLN A 31 -8.06 5.53 0.90
N VAL A 32 -7.29 4.53 1.34
CA VAL A 32 -6.35 4.69 2.47
C VAL A 32 -5.35 5.81 2.19
N TRP A 33 -4.78 5.84 0.99
CA TRP A 33 -3.86 6.91 0.56
C TRP A 33 -4.52 8.28 0.61
N ASN A 34 -5.73 8.40 0.06
CA ASN A 34 -6.42 9.68 -0.01
C ASN A 34 -6.83 10.19 1.37
N VAL A 35 -7.32 9.33 2.27
CA VAL A 35 -7.63 9.76 3.64
C VAL A 35 -6.37 10.21 4.38
N ALA A 36 -5.26 9.47 4.25
CA ALA A 36 -3.98 9.90 4.81
C ALA A 36 -3.55 11.27 4.25
N ASN A 37 -3.72 11.49 2.95
CA ASN A 37 -3.38 12.74 2.28
C ASN A 37 -4.29 13.91 2.70
N GLU A 38 -5.57 13.64 2.94
CA GLU A 38 -6.54 14.62 3.43
C GLU A 38 -6.18 15.11 4.84
N ILE A 39 -5.92 14.17 5.76
CA ILE A 39 -5.50 14.51 7.13
C ILE A 39 -4.25 15.40 7.08
N THR A 40 -3.26 15.02 6.29
CA THR A 40 -2.00 15.78 6.28
C THR A 40 -2.14 17.11 5.57
N ALA A 41 -2.96 17.20 4.52
CA ALA A 41 -3.24 18.46 3.85
C ALA A 41 -3.98 19.46 4.76
N ASN A 42 -4.90 18.98 5.59
CA ASN A 42 -5.76 19.85 6.40
C ASN A 42 -5.12 20.25 7.74
N TYR A 43 -4.30 19.37 8.33
CA TYR A 43 -3.81 19.56 9.70
C TYR A 43 -2.31 19.85 9.79
N SER A 44 -1.55 19.84 8.68
CA SER A 44 -0.13 20.18 8.76
C SER A 44 0.13 21.67 8.93
N ASP A 45 -0.72 22.54 8.39
CA ASP A 45 -0.66 23.99 8.61
C ASP A 45 -2.03 24.47 9.06
N ILE A 46 -2.16 24.73 10.36
CA ILE A 46 -3.43 25.13 10.96
C ILE A 46 -3.41 26.65 11.16
N PRO A 47 -4.36 27.40 10.58
CA PRO A 47 -4.47 28.83 10.84
C PRO A 47 -5.07 29.04 12.23
N ILE A 48 -4.37 29.80 13.06
CA ILE A 48 -4.82 30.22 14.39
C ILE A 48 -5.13 31.72 14.30
N PRO A 49 -6.38 32.14 14.58
CA PRO A 49 -6.74 33.55 14.61
C PRO A 49 -5.75 34.35 15.47
N GLU A 50 -5.33 35.50 14.96
CA GLU A 50 -4.43 36.45 15.64
C GLU A 50 -2.98 35.98 15.88
N VAL A 51 -2.69 34.68 15.78
CA VAL A 51 -1.34 34.11 16.00
C VAL A 51 -0.63 33.75 14.69
N GLY A 52 -1.37 33.47 13.62
CA GLY A 52 -0.82 33.09 12.31
C GLY A 52 -0.99 31.60 12.01
N TRP A 53 0.08 30.91 11.63
CA TRP A 53 0.04 29.49 11.24
C TRP A 53 0.83 28.61 12.21
N LEU A 54 0.20 27.52 12.66
CA LEU A 54 0.85 26.47 13.43
C LEU A 54 1.23 25.30 12.52
N ARG A 55 2.52 25.00 12.48
CA ARG A 55 3.09 23.89 11.73
C ARG A 55 3.07 22.60 12.54
N THR A 56 2.34 21.60 12.07
CA THR A 56 2.29 20.26 12.66
C THR A 56 2.89 19.21 11.72
N ASN A 57 3.84 18.44 12.24
CA ASN A 57 4.46 17.34 11.50
C ASN A 57 3.78 16.02 11.86
N PHE A 58 3.23 15.33 10.87
CA PHE A 58 2.67 13.99 11.05
C PHE A 58 3.72 12.93 10.78
N SER A 59 3.99 12.09 11.75
CA SER A 59 4.73 10.86 11.52
C SER A 59 3.84 9.79 10.88
N ALA A 60 4.46 8.73 10.34
CA ALA A 60 3.72 7.56 9.90
C ALA A 60 2.96 6.88 11.07
N PHE A 61 3.46 7.00 12.31
CA PHE A 61 2.86 6.39 13.49
C PHE A 61 1.54 7.08 13.88
N ASP A 62 1.50 8.41 13.79
CA ASP A 62 0.30 9.19 14.10
C ASP A 62 -0.84 8.82 13.15
N LEU A 63 -0.55 8.80 11.84
CA LEU A 63 -1.52 8.39 10.82
C LEU A 63 -1.95 6.93 10.98
N GLN A 64 -1.07 6.04 11.43
CA GLN A 64 -1.44 4.64 11.70
C GLN A 64 -2.42 4.52 12.86
N LYS A 65 -2.32 5.37 13.89
CA LYS A 65 -3.26 5.39 15.01
C LYS A 65 -4.66 5.79 14.54
N ASP A 66 -4.76 6.84 13.75
CA ASP A 66 -6.03 7.38 13.25
C ASP A 66 -6.70 6.43 12.25
N LEU A 67 -5.91 5.84 11.35
CA LEU A 67 -6.43 5.00 10.27
C LEU A 67 -6.55 3.51 10.64
N LYS A 68 -6.23 3.13 11.88
CA LYS A 68 -6.27 1.73 12.34
C LYS A 68 -7.64 1.08 12.15
N ARG A 69 -8.72 1.84 12.34
CA ARG A 69 -10.11 1.34 12.31
C ARG A 69 -10.73 1.34 10.91
N LEU A 70 -10.13 2.06 9.95
CA LEU A 70 -10.67 2.29 8.62
C LEU A 70 -11.03 0.98 7.90
N LYS A 71 -10.17 -0.05 8.02
CA LYS A 71 -10.42 -1.37 7.42
C LYS A 71 -11.72 -1.98 7.93
N ALA A 72 -11.96 -1.94 9.24
CA ALA A 72 -13.13 -2.55 9.87
C ALA A 72 -14.40 -1.74 9.56
N GLU A 73 -14.31 -0.41 9.65
CA GLU A 73 -15.44 0.50 9.40
C GLU A 73 -15.95 0.46 7.96
N ARG A 74 -15.05 0.24 6.99
CA ARG A 74 -15.39 0.23 5.56
C ARG A 74 -15.55 -1.18 4.97
N GLY A 75 -15.37 -2.23 5.78
CA GLY A 75 -15.47 -3.62 5.30
C GLY A 75 -14.46 -3.96 4.20
N PHE A 76 -13.24 -3.41 4.28
CA PHE A 76 -12.19 -3.63 3.29
C PHE A 76 -11.65 -5.07 3.32
N ILE A 77 -11.41 -5.61 2.12
CA ILE A 77 -10.78 -6.93 1.95
C ILE A 77 -9.26 -6.87 2.10
N LEU A 78 -8.67 -5.67 2.08
CA LEU A 78 -7.24 -5.47 2.32
C LEU A 78 -6.74 -6.08 3.63
N HIS A 79 -5.49 -6.54 3.62
CA HIS A 79 -4.82 -6.94 4.86
C HIS A 79 -4.47 -5.72 5.72
N SER A 80 -4.49 -5.85 7.04
CA SER A 80 -4.19 -4.73 7.96
C SER A 80 -2.76 -4.20 7.78
N THR A 81 -1.80 -5.08 7.47
CA THR A 81 -0.42 -4.64 7.20
C THR A 81 -0.30 -3.86 5.89
N THR A 82 -1.18 -4.08 4.91
CA THR A 82 -1.20 -3.28 3.69
C THR A 82 -1.59 -1.83 3.99
N VAL A 83 -2.55 -1.60 4.88
CA VAL A 83 -2.90 -0.24 5.34
C VAL A 83 -1.67 0.45 5.94
N GLN A 84 -0.91 -0.25 6.78
CA GLN A 84 0.31 0.28 7.39
C GLN A 84 1.39 0.62 6.35
N GLU A 85 1.60 -0.25 5.36
CA GLU A 85 2.58 -0.04 4.28
C GLU A 85 2.17 1.13 3.36
N VAL A 86 0.87 1.31 3.10
CA VAL A 86 0.37 2.48 2.36
C VAL A 86 0.67 3.77 3.10
N ILE A 87 0.42 3.81 4.41
CA ILE A 87 0.72 4.98 5.26
C ILE A 87 2.23 5.25 5.32
N ALA A 88 3.05 4.21 5.43
CA ALA A 88 4.51 4.34 5.43
C ALA A 88 5.03 4.91 4.10
N ALA A 89 4.50 4.42 2.97
CA ALA A 89 4.83 4.95 1.65
C ALA A 89 4.36 6.39 1.47
N HIS A 90 3.17 6.74 1.95
CA HIS A 90 2.66 8.11 1.94
C HIS A 90 3.58 9.07 2.70
N HIS A 91 3.96 8.71 3.94
CA HIS A 91 4.92 9.49 4.73
C HIS A 91 6.29 9.61 4.05
N LYS A 92 6.81 8.51 3.47
CA LYS A 92 8.07 8.54 2.71
C LYS A 92 8.00 9.48 1.51
N ALA A 93 6.91 9.45 0.76
CA ALA A 93 6.70 10.32 -0.40
C ALA A 93 6.62 11.79 0.01
N ARG A 94 5.86 12.13 1.07
CA ARG A 94 5.82 13.49 1.62
C ARG A 94 7.20 14.03 1.97
N ARG A 95 8.02 13.21 2.65
CA ARG A 95 9.41 13.57 2.98
C ARG A 95 10.29 13.76 1.76
N GLN A 96 10.15 12.89 0.75
CA GLN A 96 10.90 12.98 -0.49
C GLN A 96 10.56 14.25 -1.27
N PHE A 97 9.27 14.58 -1.40
CA PHE A 97 8.80 15.74 -2.16
C PHE A 97 8.71 17.03 -1.33
N LYS A 98 9.00 16.97 -0.03
CA LYS A 98 8.93 18.10 0.91
C LYS A 98 7.58 18.84 0.85
N THR A 99 6.48 18.08 0.79
CA THR A 99 5.11 18.63 0.74
C THR A 99 4.17 17.84 1.63
N ASP A 100 3.16 18.52 2.17
CA ASP A 100 2.16 17.92 3.07
C ASP A 100 0.98 17.31 2.32
N LYS A 101 0.71 17.84 1.14
CA LYS A 101 -0.34 17.38 0.24
C LYS A 101 0.27 16.79 -1.01
N LEU A 102 0.19 15.47 -1.12
CA LEU A 102 0.52 14.73 -2.33
C LEU A 102 -0.64 14.76 -3.31
N ARG A 103 -0.39 14.28 -4.53
CA ARG A 103 -1.43 14.13 -5.55
C ARG A 103 -2.44 13.06 -5.12
N TRP A 104 -3.71 13.38 -5.31
CA TRP A 104 -4.82 12.44 -5.11
C TRP A 104 -4.71 11.23 -6.05
N ARG A 105 -5.00 10.05 -5.50
CA ARG A 105 -5.15 8.84 -6.32
C ARG A 105 -6.58 8.72 -6.80
N VAL A 106 -6.74 8.53 -8.10
CA VAL A 106 -8.04 8.49 -8.77
C VAL A 106 -8.39 7.03 -9.05
N SER A 107 -9.57 6.57 -8.61
CA SER A 107 -9.93 5.16 -8.76
C SER A 107 -10.78 4.84 -10.01
N GLY A 108 -11.30 5.85 -10.72
CA GLY A 108 -12.19 5.67 -11.87
C GLY A 108 -11.85 6.56 -13.06
N GLY A 109 -12.52 6.32 -14.18
CA GLY A 109 -12.37 7.08 -15.42
C GLY A 109 -11.06 6.83 -16.17
N ALA A 110 -10.89 7.54 -17.30
CA ALA A 110 -9.74 7.39 -18.19
C ALA A 110 -8.40 7.82 -17.56
N ARG A 111 -8.45 8.66 -16.52
CA ARG A 111 -7.27 9.14 -15.79
C ARG A 111 -7.06 8.44 -14.44
N ARG A 112 -7.61 7.22 -14.27
CA ARG A 112 -7.44 6.43 -13.04
C ARG A 112 -5.97 6.14 -12.78
N SER A 113 -5.58 6.16 -11.51
CA SER A 113 -4.27 5.74 -11.06
C SER A 113 -4.10 4.23 -11.25
N LEU A 114 -2.93 3.80 -11.71
CA LEU A 114 -2.59 2.37 -11.81
C LEU A 114 -2.68 1.70 -10.45
N GLY A 115 -3.15 0.45 -10.44
CA GLY A 115 -3.25 -0.35 -9.24
C GLY A 115 -1.89 -0.60 -8.59
N TRP A 116 -1.81 -0.36 -7.29
CA TRP A 116 -0.63 -0.65 -6.47
C TRP A 116 -1.09 -1.11 -5.09
N ILE A 117 -0.69 -2.30 -4.68
CA ILE A 117 -1.09 -2.93 -3.41
C ILE A 117 0.17 -3.43 -2.71
N PRO A 118 0.73 -2.67 -1.74
CA PRO A 118 1.94 -3.07 -1.05
C PRO A 118 1.67 -4.12 0.03
N PHE A 119 2.70 -4.91 0.33
CA PHE A 119 2.67 -5.86 1.44
C PHE A 119 4.04 -6.01 2.09
N LYS A 120 4.03 -6.31 3.39
CA LYS A 120 5.23 -6.59 4.18
C LYS A 120 5.54 -8.09 4.20
N VAL A 121 6.76 -8.42 4.65
CA VAL A 121 7.20 -9.79 4.94
C VAL A 121 6.12 -10.56 5.68
N GLY A 122 5.84 -11.79 5.23
CA GLY A 122 4.88 -12.70 5.85
C GLY A 122 3.40 -12.45 5.51
N ALA A 123 3.04 -11.34 4.86
CA ALA A 123 1.67 -11.08 4.42
C ALA A 123 1.29 -11.86 3.15
N ALA A 124 2.23 -12.02 2.23
CA ALA A 124 2.11 -12.90 1.07
C ALA A 124 2.92 -14.18 1.31
N LYS A 125 2.34 -15.34 0.98
CA LYS A 125 2.99 -16.65 1.16
C LYS A 125 2.71 -17.54 -0.04
N TRP A 126 3.60 -18.48 -0.31
CA TRP A 126 3.29 -19.57 -1.24
C TRP A 126 2.42 -20.62 -0.54
N LYS A 127 1.24 -20.94 -1.10
CA LYS A 127 0.32 -21.95 -0.57
C LYS A 127 -0.41 -22.63 -1.72
N SER A 128 -0.43 -23.96 -1.73
CA SER A 128 -1.17 -24.77 -2.71
C SER A 128 -0.86 -24.39 -4.18
N GLY A 129 0.41 -24.12 -4.49
CA GLY A 129 0.87 -23.76 -5.85
C GLY A 129 0.48 -22.34 -6.30
N GLN A 130 0.10 -21.47 -5.37
CA GLN A 130 -0.35 -20.10 -5.64
C GLN A 130 0.19 -19.13 -4.59
N VAL A 131 0.16 -17.84 -4.90
CA VAL A 131 0.44 -16.78 -3.93
C VAL A 131 -0.81 -16.54 -3.10
N TYR A 132 -0.77 -16.84 -1.81
CA TYR A 132 -1.82 -16.54 -0.85
C TYR A 132 -1.59 -15.17 -0.23
N PHE A 133 -2.60 -14.30 -0.33
CA PHE A 133 -2.56 -12.94 0.22
C PHE A 133 -3.97 -12.47 0.58
N ALA A 134 -4.14 -11.90 1.78
CA ALA A 134 -5.39 -11.32 2.26
C ALA A 134 -6.63 -12.25 2.12
N GLY A 135 -6.48 -13.56 2.33
CA GLY A 135 -7.58 -14.52 2.20
C GLY A 135 -7.84 -15.04 0.77
N HIS A 136 -7.09 -14.53 -0.21
CA HIS A 136 -7.24 -14.89 -1.62
C HIS A 136 -6.01 -15.62 -2.15
N TYR A 137 -6.25 -16.49 -3.14
CA TYR A 137 -5.19 -17.20 -3.85
C TYR A 137 -5.03 -16.58 -5.24
N PHE A 138 -3.77 -16.29 -5.59
CA PHE A 138 -3.37 -15.67 -6.84
C PHE A 138 -2.45 -16.62 -7.60
N LYS A 139 -2.95 -17.16 -8.72
CA LYS A 139 -2.14 -17.98 -9.62
C LYS A 139 -1.24 -17.08 -10.46
N VAL A 140 0.03 -17.45 -10.55
CA VAL A 140 1.06 -16.69 -11.25
C VAL A 140 1.72 -17.54 -12.33
N TRP A 141 2.34 -16.89 -13.30
CA TRP A 141 3.21 -17.53 -14.29
C TRP A 141 4.60 -17.71 -13.69
N ASP A 142 4.78 -18.77 -12.92
CA ASP A 142 6.03 -19.03 -12.19
C ASP A 142 7.07 -19.73 -13.09
N SER A 143 8.13 -19.00 -13.44
CA SER A 143 9.34 -19.53 -14.08
C SER A 143 10.53 -19.62 -13.12
N TYR A 144 10.40 -19.11 -11.89
CA TYR A 144 11.49 -18.97 -10.93
C TYR A 144 11.45 -20.02 -9.83
N GLY A 145 10.37 -20.79 -9.70
CA GLY A 145 10.19 -21.73 -8.61
C GLY A 145 9.93 -21.00 -7.30
N LEU A 146 8.97 -20.08 -7.28
CA LEU A 146 8.63 -19.23 -6.13
C LEU A 146 8.35 -20.03 -4.85
N ALA A 147 7.91 -21.29 -4.99
CA ALA A 147 7.76 -22.24 -3.89
C ALA A 147 9.00 -22.43 -3.02
N GLN A 148 10.19 -22.22 -3.58
CA GLN A 148 11.48 -22.47 -2.92
C GLN A 148 11.97 -21.27 -2.08
N PHE A 149 11.26 -20.14 -2.13
CA PHE A 149 11.73 -18.90 -1.52
C PHE A 149 10.76 -18.36 -0.48
N GLU A 150 11.31 -17.79 0.59
CA GLU A 150 10.53 -17.02 1.54
C GLU A 150 10.25 -15.62 1.01
N PHE A 151 8.97 -15.26 0.98
CA PHE A 151 8.55 -13.95 0.48
C PHE A 151 8.85 -12.86 1.51
N ARG A 152 9.54 -11.81 1.04
CA ARG A 152 9.83 -10.61 1.81
C ARG A 152 8.75 -9.55 1.56
N SER A 153 9.11 -8.27 1.59
CA SER A 153 8.23 -7.18 1.18
C SER A 153 8.07 -7.13 -0.34
N GLY A 154 6.92 -6.67 -0.82
CA GLY A 154 6.66 -6.52 -2.25
C GLY A 154 5.37 -5.77 -2.53
N SER A 155 4.93 -5.79 -3.78
CA SER A 155 3.64 -5.20 -4.17
C SER A 155 3.01 -5.94 -5.34
N PHE A 156 1.68 -5.99 -5.35
CA PHE A 156 0.92 -6.24 -6.56
C PHE A 156 0.79 -4.92 -7.33
N SER A 157 1.29 -4.88 -8.56
CA SER A 157 1.31 -3.67 -9.38
C SER A 157 0.62 -3.93 -10.71
N GLN A 158 -0.23 -3.01 -11.13
CA GLN A 158 -0.82 -3.00 -12.46
C GLN A 158 0.21 -2.48 -13.46
N ASP A 159 0.45 -3.23 -14.53
CA ASP A 159 1.26 -2.77 -15.65
C ASP A 159 0.51 -1.67 -16.44
N ALA A 160 1.28 -0.71 -16.97
CA ALA A 160 0.79 0.43 -17.74
C ALA A 160 0.43 0.04 -19.18
#